data_AF-A0A2V9T8V5-F1
#
_entry.id   AF-A0A2V9T8V5-F1
#
_cell.length_a   1.000
_cell.length_b   1.000
_cell.length_c   1.000
_cell.angle_alpha   90.00
_cell.angle_beta   90.00
_cell.angle_gamma   90.00
#
_symmetry.space_group_name_H-M   'P 1'
#
loop_
_entity.id
_entity.type
_entity.pdbx_description
1 polymer ?
#
loop_
_entity_poly.entity_id
_entity_poly.type
_entity_poly.pdbx_seq_one_letter_code
_entity_poly.pdbx_strand_id
1 'polypeptide(L)'
;MVAHKDKKIDQAGFDLEHDFLKKAGLDLTSASQTDGAGGNAFFTPDFVTRYLVFMSGESNFADFRRGLPIMGRDGTLSKIQVNSPAAGHVYAKTGTYDVYDALNKKLLVTGKGLAGYMDTAKGERLALALYVNMVAVPMDDPEAVQKIAGEALGKIAAAAYDAPPAFEAPVQSTSAYDVIIKNGRITDGSG
;
A
#
# COMPACT_ATOMS: atom_id res chain seq x y z
N MET A 1 26.15 -9.90 -0.25
CA MET A 1 25.53 -10.07 1.08
C MET A 1 26.14 -9.03 2.01
N VAL A 2 25.33 -8.14 2.59
CA VAL A 2 25.81 -7.03 3.45
C VAL A 2 26.43 -7.52 4.77
N ALA A 3 26.20 -8.80 5.12
CA ALA A 3 26.68 -9.47 6.32
C ALA A 3 28.21 -9.44 6.56
N HIS A 4 29.01 -8.99 5.59
CA HIS A 4 30.47 -8.85 5.71
C HIS A 4 30.94 -7.39 5.76
N LYS A 5 30.04 -6.43 5.97
CA LYS A 5 30.39 -5.02 6.16
C LYS A 5 30.49 -4.73 7.65
N ASP A 6 31.61 -4.12 8.05
CA ASP A 6 31.90 -3.83 9.47
C ASP A 6 31.72 -2.33 9.80
N LYS A 7 31.44 -1.51 8.77
CA LYS A 7 31.23 -0.06 8.85
C LYS A 7 30.18 0.36 7.83
N LYS A 8 29.36 1.36 8.17
CA LYS A 8 28.28 1.90 7.32
C LYS A 8 27.32 0.81 6.82
N ILE A 9 26.95 -0.10 7.70
CA ILE A 9 26.16 -1.30 7.37
C ILE A 9 24.79 -0.91 6.81
N ASP A 10 24.14 0.07 7.44
CA ASP A 10 22.82 0.56 7.01
C ASP A 10 22.87 1.12 5.58
N GLN A 11 23.84 1.99 5.30
CA GLN A 11 24.03 2.54 3.96
C GLN A 11 24.34 1.44 2.94
N ALA A 12 25.18 0.46 3.29
CA ALA A 12 25.47 -0.65 2.41
C ALA A 12 24.23 -1.52 2.11
N GLY A 13 23.27 -1.61 3.02
CA GLY A 13 21.95 -2.19 2.78
C GLY A 13 21.14 -1.38 1.77
N PHE A 14 21.03 -0.07 1.99
CA PHE A 14 20.31 0.82 1.08
C PHE A 14 20.94 0.94 -0.30
N ASP A 15 22.26 0.86 -0.42
CA ASP A 15 22.93 0.85 -1.73
C ASP A 15 22.51 -0.39 -2.54
N LEU A 16 22.40 -1.56 -1.90
CA LEU A 16 21.91 -2.78 -2.57
C LEU A 16 20.43 -2.68 -2.92
N GLU A 17 19.61 -2.15 -2.02
CA GLU A 17 18.18 -1.94 -2.27
C GLU A 17 17.97 -0.95 -3.43
N HIS A 18 18.70 0.17 -3.44
CA HIS A 18 18.69 1.15 -4.51
C HIS A 18 19.03 0.50 -5.87
N ASP A 19 20.12 -0.25 -5.95
CA ASP A 19 20.54 -0.92 -7.19
C ASP A 19 19.52 -1.96 -7.67
N PHE A 20 18.92 -2.70 -6.74
CA PHE A 20 17.86 -3.65 -7.02
C PHE A 20 16.60 -2.95 -7.57
N LEU A 21 16.12 -1.90 -6.90
CA LEU A 21 14.92 -1.15 -7.31
C LEU A 21 15.14 -0.42 -8.64
N LYS A 22 16.36 0.08 -8.88
CA LYS A 22 16.75 0.66 -10.17
C LYS A 22 16.75 -0.38 -11.29
N LYS A 23 17.28 -1.59 -11.03
CA LYS A 23 17.24 -2.70 -11.99
C LYS A 23 15.81 -3.15 -12.28
N ALA A 24 14.92 -3.05 -11.31
CA ALA A 24 13.48 -3.28 -11.47
C ALA A 24 12.75 -2.19 -12.30
N GLY A 25 13.46 -1.13 -12.72
CA GLY A 25 12.90 -0.06 -13.54
C GLY A 25 11.99 0.90 -12.78
N LEU A 26 12.11 0.96 -11.45
CA LEU A 26 11.29 1.83 -10.60
C LEU A 26 11.82 3.27 -10.56
N ASP A 27 10.92 4.24 -10.53
CA ASP A 27 11.26 5.65 -10.35
C ASP A 27 11.56 5.94 -8.87
N LEU A 28 12.85 5.92 -8.53
CA LEU A 28 13.32 6.15 -7.17
C LEU A 28 13.03 7.56 -6.65
N THR A 29 12.68 8.54 -7.49
CA THR A 29 12.29 9.88 -7.03
C THR A 29 10.93 9.90 -6.35
N SER A 30 10.14 8.82 -6.52
CA SER A 30 8.83 8.63 -5.87
C SER A 30 8.89 7.79 -4.59
N ALA A 31 10.09 7.58 -4.06
CA ALA A 31 10.38 6.80 -2.86
C ALA A 31 11.38 7.53 -1.93
N SER A 32 11.22 7.35 -0.62
CA SER A 32 12.19 7.75 0.41
C SER A 32 12.16 6.74 1.54
N GLN A 33 13.31 6.31 2.03
CA GLN A 33 13.39 5.27 3.05
C GLN A 33 14.68 5.41 3.85
N THR A 34 14.58 5.23 5.17
CA THR A 34 15.77 5.23 6.05
C THR A 34 15.80 4.05 7.02
N ASP A 35 14.85 3.13 6.96
CA ASP A 35 14.90 1.83 7.65
C ASP A 35 14.17 0.74 6.85
N GLY A 36 14.41 -0.53 7.19
CA GLY A 36 13.74 -1.68 6.54
C GLY A 36 12.40 -2.10 7.16
N ALA A 37 12.03 -1.55 8.32
CA ALA A 37 10.77 -1.88 9.01
C ALA A 37 9.59 -1.01 8.52
N GLY A 38 9.89 0.10 7.85
CA GLY A 38 8.96 1.12 7.38
C GLY A 38 8.76 2.29 8.34
N GLY A 39 9.57 2.42 9.41
CA GLY A 39 9.52 3.47 10.46
C GLY A 39 9.62 4.88 9.91
N ASN A 40 10.46 5.02 8.89
CA ASN A 40 10.67 6.23 8.13
C ASN A 40 10.80 5.86 6.65
N ALA A 41 9.65 5.56 6.04
CA ALA A 41 9.56 5.15 4.65
C ALA A 41 8.30 5.72 3.99
N PHE A 42 8.47 6.37 2.84
CA PHE A 42 7.44 7.06 2.08
C PHE A 42 7.51 6.60 0.63
N PHE A 43 6.44 5.95 0.18
CA PHE A 43 6.31 5.48 -1.19
C PHE A 43 4.96 5.92 -1.74
N THR A 44 4.93 6.27 -3.03
CA THR A 44 3.65 6.46 -3.71
C THR A 44 2.96 5.12 -3.97
N PRO A 45 1.61 5.10 -4.08
CA PRO A 45 0.89 3.90 -4.49
C PRO A 45 1.36 3.33 -5.84
N ASP A 46 1.70 4.21 -6.79
CA ASP A 46 2.23 3.80 -8.12
C ASP A 46 3.57 3.06 -7.98
N PHE A 47 4.51 3.61 -7.20
CA PHE A 47 5.79 2.95 -6.94
C PHE A 47 5.61 1.54 -6.39
N VAL A 48 4.77 1.38 -5.34
CA VAL A 48 4.55 0.08 -4.71
C VAL A 48 3.80 -0.87 -5.63
N THR A 49 2.84 -0.38 -6.42
CA THR A 49 2.12 -1.23 -7.39
C THR A 49 3.07 -1.73 -8.47
N ARG A 50 3.94 -0.88 -9.01
CA ARG A 50 4.97 -1.29 -9.99
C ARG A 50 5.96 -2.27 -9.40
N TYR A 51 6.39 -2.05 -8.15
CA TYR A 51 7.24 -2.99 -7.43
C TYR A 51 6.57 -4.37 -7.29
N LEU A 52 5.29 -4.41 -6.92
CA LEU A 52 4.53 -5.66 -6.84
C LEU A 52 4.38 -6.33 -8.21
N VAL A 53 4.14 -5.57 -9.28
CA VAL A 53 4.10 -6.14 -10.64
C VAL A 53 5.46 -6.74 -11.01
N PHE A 54 6.57 -6.04 -10.74
CA PHE A 54 7.92 -6.58 -10.93
C PHE A 54 8.12 -7.89 -10.16
N MET A 55 7.82 -7.89 -8.85
CA MET A 55 7.96 -9.07 -7.99
C MET A 55 7.10 -10.26 -8.45
N SER A 56 5.99 -10.01 -9.16
CA SER A 56 5.15 -11.07 -9.71
C SER A 56 5.79 -11.87 -10.86
N GLY A 57 6.81 -11.29 -11.52
CA GLY A 57 7.59 -11.95 -12.56
C GLY A 57 8.83 -12.68 -12.05
N GLU A 58 9.21 -12.50 -10.79
CA GLU A 58 10.43 -13.09 -10.23
C GLU A 58 10.24 -14.57 -9.86
N SER A 59 11.33 -15.36 -9.95
CA SER A 59 11.29 -16.80 -9.70
C SER A 59 10.86 -17.19 -8.28
N ASN A 60 11.02 -16.28 -7.31
CA ASN A 60 10.64 -16.46 -5.91
C ASN A 60 9.26 -15.87 -5.56
N PHE A 61 8.46 -15.46 -6.56
CA PHE A 61 7.17 -14.82 -6.34
C PHE A 61 6.23 -15.65 -5.43
N ALA A 62 6.19 -16.97 -5.61
CA ALA A 62 5.34 -17.85 -4.81
C ALA A 62 5.65 -17.75 -3.31
N ASP A 63 6.94 -17.69 -2.95
CA ASP A 63 7.37 -17.52 -1.56
C ASP A 63 7.09 -16.10 -1.06
N PHE A 64 7.34 -15.09 -1.89
CA PHE A 64 7.03 -13.69 -1.57
C PHE A 64 5.55 -13.51 -1.25
N ARG A 65 4.65 -14.00 -2.11
CA ARG A 65 3.19 -13.93 -1.92
C ARG A 65 2.74 -14.72 -0.70
N ARG A 66 3.33 -15.91 -0.44
CA ARG A 66 3.02 -16.72 0.75
C ARG A 66 3.39 -16.01 2.06
N GLY A 67 4.37 -15.10 2.03
CA GLY A 67 4.75 -14.28 3.20
C GLY A 67 3.76 -13.17 3.55
N LEU A 68 2.76 -12.88 2.70
CA LEU A 68 1.80 -11.82 2.93
C LEU A 68 0.60 -12.33 3.75
N PRO A 69 0.12 -11.54 4.75
CA PRO A 69 -1.13 -11.83 5.43
C PRO A 69 -2.33 -11.93 4.47
N ILE A 70 -3.28 -12.80 4.82
CA ILE A 70 -4.49 -13.07 4.03
C ILE A 70 -5.71 -12.43 4.70
N MET A 71 -6.42 -11.58 3.95
CA MET A 71 -7.58 -10.84 4.44
C MET A 71 -8.69 -11.76 4.95
N GLY A 72 -9.16 -11.50 6.17
CA GLY A 72 -10.19 -12.29 6.84
C GLY A 72 -9.74 -13.69 7.26
N ARG A 73 -8.42 -13.97 7.28
CA ARG A 73 -7.86 -15.28 7.60
C ARG A 73 -6.75 -15.22 8.64
N ASP A 74 -5.71 -14.43 8.43
CA ASP A 74 -4.52 -14.46 9.30
C ASP A 74 -3.81 -13.10 9.49
N GLY A 75 -2.79 -13.13 10.33
CA GLY A 75 -1.93 -11.99 10.62
C GLY A 75 -2.71 -10.74 10.99
N THR A 76 -2.20 -9.60 10.51
CA THR A 76 -2.79 -8.28 10.75
C THR A 76 -4.12 -8.04 10.04
N LEU A 77 -4.55 -8.97 9.17
CA LEU A 77 -5.80 -8.85 8.41
C LEU A 77 -6.88 -9.86 8.85
N SER A 78 -6.60 -10.68 9.87
CA SER A 78 -7.50 -11.73 10.37
C SER A 78 -8.89 -11.23 10.74
N LYS A 79 -9.01 -9.99 11.20
CA LYS A 79 -10.29 -9.35 11.59
C LYS A 79 -10.90 -8.43 10.53
N ILE A 80 -10.23 -8.22 9.39
CA ILE A 80 -10.66 -7.25 8.36
C ILE A 80 -11.53 -7.96 7.32
N GLN A 81 -12.72 -7.41 7.04
CA GLN A 81 -13.62 -7.90 5.99
C GLN A 81 -13.91 -9.41 6.04
N VAL A 82 -14.00 -10.01 7.24
CA VAL A 82 -14.12 -11.47 7.45
C VAL A 82 -15.30 -12.14 6.72
N ASN A 83 -16.40 -11.40 6.53
CA ASN A 83 -17.62 -11.87 5.87
C ASN A 83 -17.73 -11.44 4.40
N SER A 84 -16.70 -10.76 3.87
CA SER A 84 -16.67 -10.35 2.47
C SER A 84 -16.40 -11.55 1.56
N PRO A 85 -16.99 -11.62 0.35
CA PRO A 85 -16.59 -12.57 -0.68
C PRO A 85 -15.10 -12.52 -1.03
N ALA A 86 -14.44 -11.38 -0.80
CA ALA A 86 -13.00 -11.20 -1.00
C ALA A 86 -12.13 -11.78 0.14
N ALA A 87 -12.72 -12.24 1.24
CA ALA A 87 -11.98 -12.86 2.34
C ALA A 87 -11.31 -14.15 1.90
N GLY A 88 -10.00 -14.28 2.12
CA GLY A 88 -9.18 -15.36 1.59
C GLY A 88 -8.58 -15.10 0.20
N HIS A 89 -8.94 -13.99 -0.45
CA HIS A 89 -8.52 -13.66 -1.81
C HIS A 89 -7.59 -12.45 -1.91
N VAL A 90 -7.38 -11.72 -0.81
CA VAL A 90 -6.45 -10.58 -0.74
C VAL A 90 -5.25 -10.96 0.14
N TYR A 91 -4.05 -10.83 -0.42
CA TYR A 91 -2.75 -11.16 0.16
C TYR A 91 -1.97 -9.86 0.28
N ALA A 92 -1.91 -9.25 1.46
CA ALA A 92 -1.39 -7.89 1.57
C ALA A 92 -0.69 -7.62 2.90
N LYS A 93 0.38 -6.85 2.83
CA LYS A 93 1.06 -6.30 4.00
C LYS A 93 0.33 -5.03 4.46
N THR A 94 0.27 -4.87 5.78
CA THR A 94 -0.26 -3.67 6.43
C THR A 94 0.86 -2.75 6.93
N GLY A 95 0.56 -1.46 7.02
CA GLY A 95 1.32 -0.46 7.77
C GLY A 95 0.36 0.41 8.58
N THR A 96 0.79 0.86 9.76
CA THR A 96 0.00 1.71 10.66
C THR A 96 0.93 2.65 11.42
N TYR A 97 0.65 3.95 11.34
CA TYR A 97 1.25 5.01 12.13
C TYR A 97 0.15 5.89 12.69
N ASP A 98 0.31 6.23 13.95
CA ASP A 98 -0.57 7.13 14.65
C ASP A 98 0.19 7.94 15.70
N VAL A 99 -0.38 9.08 16.05
CA VAL A 99 0.14 9.99 17.06
C VAL A 99 -0.99 10.49 17.95
N TYR A 100 -0.65 10.82 19.19
CA TYR A 100 -1.61 11.48 20.07
C TYR A 100 -1.88 12.91 19.59
N ASP A 101 -3.15 13.21 19.32
CA ASP A 101 -3.64 14.55 19.04
C ASP A 101 -4.15 15.18 20.35
N ALA A 102 -3.29 15.97 20.99
CA ALA A 102 -3.60 16.66 22.23
C ALA A 102 -4.69 17.74 22.08
N LEU A 103 -4.83 18.35 20.89
CA LEU A 103 -5.82 19.39 20.64
C LEU A 103 -7.23 18.79 20.67
N ASN A 104 -7.43 17.67 19.96
CA ASN A 104 -8.74 17.04 19.86
C ASN A 104 -8.95 15.89 20.85
N LYS A 105 -7.92 15.55 21.65
CA LYS A 105 -7.91 14.42 22.58
C LYS A 105 -8.30 13.12 21.88
N LYS A 106 -7.71 12.91 20.70
CA LYS A 106 -7.92 11.75 19.83
C LYS A 106 -6.59 11.13 19.45
N LEU A 107 -6.66 9.99 18.77
CA LEU A 107 -5.54 9.46 18.04
C LEU A 107 -5.65 9.91 16.59
N LEU A 108 -4.58 10.45 16.03
CA LEU A 108 -4.50 10.79 14.61
C LEU A 108 -3.69 9.70 13.90
N VAL A 109 -4.36 8.90 13.07
CA VAL A 109 -3.72 7.95 12.18
C VAL A 109 -3.04 8.74 11.07
N THR A 110 -1.72 8.90 11.17
CA THR A 110 -0.90 9.64 10.19
C THR A 110 -0.59 8.81 8.96
N GLY A 111 -0.66 7.48 9.07
CA GLY A 111 -0.62 6.59 7.91
C GLY A 111 -1.21 5.22 8.18
N LYS A 112 -2.07 4.76 7.28
CA LYS A 112 -2.55 3.38 7.24
C LYS A 112 -2.39 2.88 5.81
N GLY A 113 -1.74 1.73 5.66
CA GLY A 113 -1.51 1.10 4.36
C GLY A 113 -1.99 -0.33 4.27
N LEU A 114 -2.34 -0.73 3.05
CA LEU A 114 -2.63 -2.09 2.61
C LEU A 114 -2.04 -2.25 1.20
N ALA A 115 -1.01 -3.09 1.03
CA ALA A 115 -0.38 -3.31 -0.26
C ALA A 115 -0.06 -4.79 -0.51
N GLY A 116 -0.33 -5.29 -1.71
CA GLY A 116 -0.10 -6.67 -2.09
C GLY A 116 -0.91 -7.08 -3.32
N TYR A 117 -1.42 -8.30 -3.32
CA TYR A 117 -2.13 -8.89 -4.46
C TYR A 117 -3.55 -9.29 -4.08
N MET A 118 -4.41 -9.39 -5.09
CA MET A 118 -5.73 -9.99 -4.98
C MET A 118 -5.96 -10.92 -6.17
N ASP A 119 -6.55 -12.08 -5.92
CA ASP A 119 -7.15 -12.88 -7.00
C ASP A 119 -8.65 -12.56 -7.06
N THR A 120 -9.14 -12.05 -8.19
CA THR A 120 -10.54 -11.60 -8.37
C THR A 120 -11.48 -12.78 -8.52
N ALA A 121 -12.80 -12.52 -8.43
CA ALA A 121 -13.83 -13.51 -8.71
C ALA A 121 -13.74 -14.11 -10.12
N LYS A 122 -13.10 -13.41 -11.05
CA LYS A 122 -12.88 -13.83 -12.44
C LYS A 122 -11.56 -14.58 -12.66
N GLY A 123 -10.75 -14.73 -11.60
CA GLY A 123 -9.45 -15.39 -11.66
C GLY A 123 -8.30 -14.49 -12.14
N GLU A 124 -8.52 -13.18 -12.27
CA GLU A 124 -7.46 -12.22 -12.58
C GLU A 124 -6.67 -11.89 -11.31
N ARG A 125 -5.37 -11.61 -11.46
CA ARG A 125 -4.55 -11.11 -10.35
C ARG A 125 -4.36 -9.62 -10.46
N LEU A 126 -4.77 -8.89 -9.44
CA LEU A 126 -4.47 -7.47 -9.30
C LEU A 126 -3.30 -7.26 -8.33
N ALA A 127 -2.45 -6.28 -8.62
CA ALA A 127 -1.59 -5.66 -7.62
C ALA A 127 -2.31 -4.42 -7.07
N LEU A 128 -2.25 -4.20 -5.76
CA LEU A 128 -2.88 -3.07 -5.09
C LEU A 128 -1.95 -2.41 -4.08
N ALA A 129 -2.04 -1.09 -3.99
CA ALA A 129 -1.45 -0.28 -2.92
C ALA A 129 -2.45 0.81 -2.52
N LEU A 130 -2.96 0.72 -1.29
CA LEU A 130 -4.01 1.58 -0.77
C LEU A 130 -3.53 2.27 0.50
N TYR A 131 -3.57 3.60 0.52
CA TYR A 131 -3.14 4.42 1.66
C TYR A 131 -4.25 5.37 2.11
N VAL A 132 -4.39 5.52 3.42
CA VAL A 132 -5.21 6.58 4.02
C VAL A 132 -4.41 7.23 5.14
N ASN A 133 -4.38 8.57 5.13
CA ASN A 133 -3.60 9.39 6.06
C ASN A 133 -4.51 10.41 6.73
N MET A 134 -4.09 10.91 7.89
CA MET A 134 -4.75 11.98 8.64
C MET A 134 -6.20 11.65 9.05
N VAL A 135 -6.41 10.44 9.58
CA VAL A 135 -7.72 9.99 10.06
C VAL A 135 -7.77 10.09 11.58
N ALA A 136 -8.65 10.93 12.10
CA ALA A 136 -8.90 11.00 13.54
C ALA A 136 -9.78 9.82 13.99
N VAL A 137 -9.31 9.09 15.01
CA VAL A 137 -10.03 7.96 15.61
C VAL A 137 -10.17 8.14 17.13
N PRO A 138 -11.23 7.59 17.75
CA PRO A 138 -11.39 7.63 19.20
C PRO A 138 -10.31 6.81 19.92
N MET A 139 -9.96 7.20 21.15
CA MET A 139 -8.93 6.53 21.97
C MET A 139 -9.51 5.54 23.00
N ASP A 140 -10.82 5.57 23.23
CA ASP A 140 -11.51 4.68 24.17
C ASP A 140 -11.80 3.29 23.58
N ASP A 141 -11.55 3.10 22.29
CA ASP A 141 -11.60 1.80 21.61
C ASP A 141 -10.21 1.43 21.04
N PRO A 142 -9.51 0.43 21.62
CA PRO A 142 -8.19 0.02 21.16
C PRO A 142 -8.19 -0.56 19.73
N GLU A 143 -9.35 -0.92 19.19
CA GLU A 143 -9.50 -1.44 17.83
C GLU A 143 -9.96 -0.37 16.84
N ALA A 144 -10.10 0.90 17.26
CA ALA A 144 -10.67 1.97 16.43
C ALA A 144 -9.91 2.17 15.11
N VAL A 145 -8.58 2.11 15.14
CA VAL A 145 -7.74 2.22 13.93
C VAL A 145 -8.09 1.13 12.92
N GLN A 146 -8.28 -0.11 13.37
CA GLN A 146 -8.60 -1.23 12.49
C GLN A 146 -10.06 -1.17 12.03
N LYS A 147 -11.02 -0.88 12.92
CA LYS A 147 -12.44 -0.78 12.59
C LYS A 147 -12.77 0.38 11.64
N ILE A 148 -11.97 1.43 11.65
CA ILE A 148 -12.19 2.62 10.82
C ILE A 148 -11.27 2.58 9.60
N ALA A 149 -9.97 2.79 9.78
CA ALA A 149 -9.03 2.89 8.65
C ALA A 149 -8.73 1.52 8.03
N GLY A 150 -8.55 0.48 8.86
CA GLY A 150 -8.33 -0.89 8.37
C GLY A 150 -9.50 -1.42 7.55
N GLU A 151 -10.73 -1.32 8.07
CA GLU A 151 -11.94 -1.73 7.37
C GLU A 151 -12.22 -0.88 6.14
N ALA A 152 -11.91 0.42 6.15
CA ALA A 152 -12.05 1.26 4.95
C ALA A 152 -11.15 0.76 3.81
N LEU A 153 -9.87 0.50 4.08
CA LEU A 153 -8.96 -0.06 3.07
C LEU A 153 -9.38 -1.47 2.64
N GLY A 154 -9.83 -2.30 3.59
CA GLY A 154 -10.37 -3.63 3.30
C GLY A 154 -11.60 -3.57 2.38
N LYS A 155 -12.52 -2.64 2.62
CA LYS A 155 -13.71 -2.44 1.77
C LYS A 155 -13.34 -1.99 0.36
N ILE A 156 -12.34 -1.13 0.20
CA ILE A 156 -11.84 -0.72 -1.12
C ILE A 156 -11.25 -1.93 -1.85
N ALA A 157 -10.42 -2.73 -1.18
CA ALA A 157 -9.89 -3.96 -1.78
C ALA A 157 -11.02 -4.95 -2.15
N ALA A 158 -11.99 -5.14 -1.26
CA ALA A 158 -13.14 -6.00 -1.50
C ALA A 158 -14.01 -5.54 -2.68
N ALA A 159 -14.18 -4.22 -2.87
CA ALA A 159 -14.93 -3.69 -4.01
C ALA A 159 -14.28 -3.98 -5.37
N ALA A 160 -12.97 -4.21 -5.41
CA ALA A 160 -12.27 -4.59 -6.63
C ALA A 160 -12.41 -6.09 -6.96
N TYR A 161 -12.91 -6.92 -6.04
CA TYR A 161 -12.94 -8.37 -6.19
C TYR A 161 -13.87 -8.85 -7.32
N ASP A 162 -15.04 -8.22 -7.46
CA ASP A 162 -16.04 -8.55 -8.48
C ASP A 162 -16.28 -7.40 -9.47
N ALA A 163 -15.45 -6.35 -9.41
CA ALA A 163 -15.54 -5.23 -10.31
C ALA A 163 -15.45 -5.69 -11.79
N PRO A 164 -16.23 -5.05 -12.70
CA PRO A 164 -16.00 -5.24 -14.12
C PRO A 164 -14.56 -4.78 -14.45
N PRO A 165 -13.89 -5.41 -15.43
CA PRO A 165 -12.61 -4.87 -15.91
C PRO A 165 -12.83 -3.40 -16.23
N ALA A 166 -11.89 -2.55 -15.81
CA ALA A 166 -11.95 -1.13 -16.11
C ALA A 166 -12.20 -1.01 -17.61
N PHE A 167 -13.29 -0.34 -17.98
CA PHE A 167 -13.46 0.13 -19.35
C PHE A 167 -12.14 0.79 -19.73
N GLU A 168 -11.59 0.45 -20.91
CA GLU A 168 -10.49 1.19 -21.52
C GLU A 168 -10.90 2.66 -21.55
N ALA A 169 -10.56 3.41 -20.51
CA ALA A 169 -10.61 4.85 -20.56
C ALA A 169 -9.60 5.20 -21.66
N PRO A 170 -10.00 5.93 -22.71
CA PRO A 170 -9.05 6.29 -23.75
C PRO A 170 -7.90 7.02 -23.07
N VAL A 171 -6.69 6.46 -23.21
CA VAL A 171 -5.46 7.12 -22.79
C VAL A 171 -5.24 8.29 -23.72
N GLN A 172 -5.90 9.40 -23.41
CA GLN A 172 -5.62 10.73 -23.94
C GLN A 172 -5.56 11.70 -22.78
N SER A 173 -4.52 11.58 -21.97
CA SER A 173 -4.05 12.69 -21.15
C SER A 173 -2.61 12.98 -21.54
N THR A 174 -2.41 14.09 -22.25
CA THR A 174 -1.10 14.71 -22.48
C THR A 174 -0.71 15.64 -21.33
N SER A 175 -1.49 15.66 -20.26
CA SER A 175 -1.31 16.56 -19.12
C SER A 175 -0.48 15.89 -18.02
N ALA A 176 0.30 16.69 -17.29
CA ALA A 176 1.18 16.22 -16.23
C ALA A 176 0.42 15.73 -14.96
N TYR A 177 -0.90 15.74 -14.97
CA TYR A 177 -1.76 15.39 -13.85
C TYR A 177 -3.17 15.01 -14.32
N ASP A 178 -3.77 14.00 -13.71
CA ASP A 178 -5.17 13.64 -14.03
C ASP A 178 -6.18 14.57 -13.35
N VAL A 179 -5.89 15.04 -12.13
CA VAL A 179 -6.69 15.99 -11.35
C VAL A 179 -5.81 16.84 -10.43
N ILE A 180 -6.07 18.15 -10.37
CA ILE A 180 -5.54 19.06 -9.35
C ILE A 180 -6.68 19.61 -8.51
N ILE A 181 -6.51 19.59 -7.19
CA ILE A 181 -7.35 20.34 -6.26
C ILE A 181 -6.54 21.51 -5.69
N LYS A 182 -6.93 22.74 -6.06
CA LYS A 182 -6.28 23.97 -5.58
C LYS A 182 -7.32 24.93 -5.02
N ASN A 183 -7.13 25.37 -3.78
CA ASN A 183 -8.04 26.31 -3.08
C ASN A 183 -9.52 25.86 -3.11
N GLY A 184 -9.77 24.56 -2.98
CA GLY A 184 -11.14 24.00 -3.00
C GLY A 184 -11.78 23.90 -4.37
N ARG A 185 -11.02 24.02 -5.47
CA ARG A 185 -11.51 23.80 -6.84
C ARG A 185 -10.86 22.58 -7.44
N ILE A 186 -11.65 21.78 -8.15
CA ILE A 186 -11.20 20.63 -8.94
C ILE A 186 -10.94 21.13 -10.36
N THR A 187 -9.75 20.85 -10.88
CA THR A 187 -9.36 21.06 -12.27
C THR A 187 -8.88 19.71 -12.78
N ASP A 188 -9.52 19.17 -13.80
CA ASP A 188 -9.04 17.95 -14.45
C ASP A 188 -8.01 18.29 -15.54
N GLY A 189 -7.34 17.27 -16.05
CA GLY A 189 -6.34 17.41 -17.12
C GLY A 189 -6.89 17.83 -18.48
N SER A 190 -8.20 18.13 -18.61
CA SER A 190 -8.84 18.44 -19.89
C SER A 190 -8.81 19.93 -20.29
N GLY A 191 -8.45 20.82 -19.35
CA GLY A 191 -8.33 22.27 -19.58
C GLY A 191 -9.49 23.09 -19.04
#